data_AF-A0A6G3XHB7-F1
#
_entry.id   AF-A0A6G3XHB7-F1
#
_cell.length_a   1.000
_cell.length_b   1.000
_cell.length_c   1.000
_cell.angle_alpha   90.00
_cell.angle_beta   90.00
_cell.angle_gamma   90.00
#
_symmetry.space_group_name_H-M   'P 1'
#
loop_
_entity.id
_entity.type
_entity.pdbx_description
1 polymer ?
#
loop_
_entity_poly.entity_id
_entity_poly.type
_entity_poly.pdbx_seq_one_letter_code
_entity_poly.pdbx_strand_id
1 'polypeptide(L)' 'QSIGEREPGVASVSAPVRGPSNRVVAAVSVSGPIERLTRHPGRMHAQAVIDSAARLSEALRRTG' A
#
# COMPACT_ATOMS: atom_id res chain seq x y z
N GLN A 1 -5.84 4.23 3.19
CA GLN A 1 -5.05 5.45 2.95
C GLN A 1 -5.22 6.37 4.14
N SER A 2 -4.24 7.22 4.43
CA SER A 2 -4.23 8.16 5.57
C SER A 2 -3.75 9.53 5.10
N ILE A 3 -4.22 10.62 5.74
CA ILE A 3 -3.89 12.01 5.40
C ILE A 3 -3.65 12.78 6.71
N GLY A 4 -2.43 13.24 6.94
CA GLY A 4 -2.09 14.08 8.09
C GLY A 4 -2.20 13.43 9.47
N GLU A 5 -2.58 12.14 9.55
CA GLU A 5 -2.87 11.47 10.84
C GLU A 5 -1.60 11.14 11.65
N ARG A 6 -0.52 10.69 10.97
CA ARG A 6 0.77 10.41 11.63
C ARG A 6 1.65 11.65 11.70
N GLU A 7 1.62 12.43 10.64
CA GLU A 7 2.47 13.61 10.48
C GLU A 7 1.71 14.65 9.64
N PRO A 8 1.52 15.87 10.14
CA PRO A 8 0.86 16.93 9.40
C PRO A 8 1.56 17.15 8.06
N GLY A 9 0.79 17.21 6.96
CA GLY A 9 1.35 17.38 5.62
C GLY A 9 1.72 16.09 4.90
N VAL A 10 1.61 14.91 5.52
CA VAL A 10 1.93 13.61 4.89
C VAL A 10 0.66 12.84 4.53
N ALA A 11 0.61 12.31 3.32
CA ALA A 11 -0.38 11.34 2.88
C ALA A 11 0.26 9.96 2.66
N SER A 12 -0.53 8.90 2.82
CA SER A 12 -0.10 7.54 2.50
C SER A 12 -1.21 6.66 1.93
N VAL A 13 -0.83 5.73 1.08
CA VAL A 13 -1.69 4.64 0.57
C VAL A 13 -0.99 3.31 0.76
N SER A 14 -1.74 2.29 1.15
CA SER A 14 -1.18 0.96 1.46
C SER A 14 -2.10 -0.15 0.94
N ALA A 15 -1.51 -1.29 0.58
CA ALA A 15 -2.22 -2.50 0.20
C ALA A 15 -1.69 -3.72 0.98
N PRO A 16 -2.57 -4.67 1.37
CA PRO A 16 -2.17 -5.83 2.14
C PRO A 16 -1.43 -6.86 1.29
N VAL A 17 -0.43 -7.49 1.88
CA VAL A 17 0.26 -8.67 1.33
C VAL A 17 -0.26 -9.89 2.07
N ARG A 18 -0.72 -10.91 1.34
CA ARG A 18 -1.35 -12.11 1.91
C ARG A 18 -0.47 -13.33 1.67
N GLY A 19 -0.27 -14.11 2.73
CA GLY A 19 0.43 -15.39 2.67
C GLY A 19 -0.46 -16.53 2.13
N PRO A 20 0.06 -17.77 2.08
CA PRO A 20 -0.65 -18.94 1.55
C PRO A 20 -2.01 -19.22 2.23
N SER A 21 -2.10 -18.97 3.55
CA SER A 21 -3.34 -19.10 4.32
C SER A 21 -4.33 -17.93 4.14
N ASN A 22 -4.11 -17.06 3.15
CA ASN A 22 -4.86 -15.82 2.89
C ASN A 22 -4.81 -14.78 4.05
N ARG A 23 -4.05 -15.06 5.10
CA ARG A 23 -3.78 -14.13 6.19
C ARG A 23 -2.89 -12.98 5.70
N VAL A 24 -3.18 -11.77 6.17
CA VAL A 24 -2.31 -10.61 5.94
C VAL A 24 -1.04 -10.81 6.75
N VAL A 25 0.10 -10.76 6.08
CA VAL A 25 1.43 -10.97 6.68
C VAL A 25 2.33 -9.75 6.59
N ALA A 26 2.02 -8.82 5.66
CA ALA A 26 2.72 -7.56 5.49
C ALA A 26 1.82 -6.54 4.77
N ALA A 27 2.35 -5.33 4.51
CA ALA A 27 1.71 -4.34 3.66
C ALA A 27 2.75 -3.62 2.79
N VAL A 28 2.37 -3.27 1.56
CA VAL A 28 3.12 -2.32 0.72
C VAL A 28 2.53 -0.95 0.95
N SER A 29 3.37 0.06 1.20
CA SER A 29 2.93 1.43 1.45
C SER A 29 3.75 2.45 0.67
N VAL A 30 3.09 3.49 0.17
CA VAL A 30 3.71 4.70 -0.37
C VAL A 30 3.29 5.86 0.50
N SER A 31 4.26 6.65 0.97
CA SER A 31 4.05 7.82 1.82
C SER A 31 4.82 9.01 1.25
N GLY A 32 4.31 10.22 1.47
CA GLY A 32 4.92 11.44 0.97
C GLY A 32 4.06 12.68 1.20
N PRO A 33 4.57 13.86 0.82
CA PRO A 33 3.87 15.12 1.02
C PRO A 33 2.50 15.15 0.32
N ILE A 34 1.47 15.66 1.01
CA ILE A 34 0.10 15.81 0.51
C ILE A 34 0.07 16.62 -0.79
N GLU A 35 0.98 17.58 -0.96
CA GLU A 35 1.05 18.41 -2.17
C GLU A 35 1.41 17.58 -3.41
N ARG A 36 2.18 16.49 -3.24
CA ARG A 36 2.61 15.61 -4.34
C ARG A 36 1.73 14.37 -4.49
N LEU A 37 1.33 13.77 -3.37
CA LEU A 37 0.45 12.59 -3.38
C LEU A 37 -1.02 12.96 -3.54
N THR A 38 -1.34 14.26 -3.54
CA THR A 38 -2.68 14.85 -3.51
C THR A 38 -3.46 14.52 -2.22
N ARG A 39 -4.61 15.18 -2.01
CA ARG A 39 -5.56 14.79 -0.96
C ARG A 39 -6.27 13.46 -1.23
N HIS A 40 -6.03 12.84 -2.40
CA HIS A 40 -6.59 11.54 -2.78
C HIS A 40 -5.49 10.60 -3.30
N PRO A 41 -4.50 10.22 -2.47
CA PRO A 41 -3.37 9.37 -2.89
C PRO A 41 -3.83 8.04 -3.49
N GLY A 42 -4.97 7.51 -3.03
CA GLY A 42 -5.59 6.33 -3.60
C GLY A 42 -5.98 6.47 -5.08
N ARG A 43 -6.33 7.65 -5.58
CA ARG A 43 -6.70 7.80 -7.00
C ARG A 43 -5.51 7.69 -7.95
N MET A 44 -4.33 8.15 -7.56
CA MET A 44 -3.14 8.09 -8.42
C MET A 44 -2.28 6.85 -8.19
N HIS A 45 -2.14 6.41 -6.93
CA HIS A 45 -1.15 5.40 -6.57
C HIS A 45 -1.76 4.08 -6.08
N ALA A 46 -3.08 3.99 -5.87
CA ALA A 46 -3.66 2.73 -5.38
C ALA A 46 -3.39 1.57 -6.33
N GLN A 47 -3.53 1.76 -7.65
CA GLN A 47 -3.33 0.67 -8.59
C GLN A 47 -1.91 0.11 -8.52
N ALA A 48 -0.89 0.98 -8.57
CA ALA A 48 0.50 0.56 -8.49
C ALA A 48 0.82 -0.14 -7.15
N VAL A 49 0.26 0.35 -6.04
CA VAL A 49 0.46 -0.23 -4.72
C VAL A 49 -0.26 -1.58 -4.57
N ILE A 50 -1.48 -1.70 -5.11
CA ILE A 50 -2.24 -2.95 -5.16
C ILE A 50 -1.53 -3.98 -6.02
N ASP A 51 -1.10 -3.63 -7.23
CA ASP A 51 -0.41 -4.53 -8.16
C ASP A 51 0.90 -5.04 -7.54
N SER A 52 1.64 -4.16 -6.87
CA SER A 52 2.87 -4.52 -6.16
C SER A 52 2.60 -5.49 -5.00
N ALA A 53 1.59 -5.21 -4.19
CA ALA A 53 1.19 -6.09 -3.09
C ALA A 53 0.67 -7.46 -3.59
N ALA A 54 -0.04 -7.47 -4.72
CA ALA A 54 -0.51 -8.69 -5.37
C ALA A 54 0.67 -9.54 -5.88
N ARG A 55 1.64 -8.93 -6.56
CA ARG A 55 2.86 -9.62 -7.01
C ARG A 55 3.65 -10.24 -5.86
N LEU A 56 3.78 -9.53 -4.73
CA LEU A 56 4.44 -10.06 -3.55
C LEU A 56 3.65 -11.20 -2.89
N SER A 57 2.32 -11.05 -2.80
CA SER A 57 1.44 -12.13 -2.29
C SER A 57 1.57 -13.39 -3.13
N GLU A 58 1.63 -13.24 -4.45
CA GLU A 58 1.79 -14.35 -5.39
C GLU A 58 3.19 -15.00 -5.28
N ALA A 59 4.24 -14.21 -5.10
CA ALA A 59 5.57 -14.75 -4.83
C ALA A 59 5.61 -15.58 -3.53
N LEU A 60 4.97 -15.11 -2.47
CA LEU A 60 4.89 -15.83 -1.20
C LEU A 60 4.10 -17.14 -1.29
N ARG A 61 3.08 -17.20 -2.16
CA ARG A 61 2.33 -18.44 -2.44
C ARG A 61 3.15 -19.51 -3.16
N ARG A 62 4.12 -19.11 -3.98
CA ARG A 62 4.97 -20.07 -4.72
C ARG A 62 6.12 -20.63 -3.88
N THR A 63 6.53 -19.92 -2.83
CA THR A 63 7.67 -20.29 -1.98
C THR A 63 7.24 -21.10 -0.74
N GLY A 64 5.96 -21.04 -0.36
CA GLY A 64 5.39 -21.82 0.75
C GLY A 64 4.73 -23.09 0.28
#